data_AF-A0AAV0N2K4-F1
#
_entry.id   AF-A0AAV0N2K4-F1
#
_cell.length_a   1.000
_cell.length_b   1.000
_cell.length_c   1.000
_cell.angle_alpha   90.00
_cell.angle_beta   90.00
_cell.angle_gamma   90.00
#
_symmetry.space_group_name_H-M   'P 1'
#
loop_
_entity.id
_entity.type
_entity.pdbx_description
1 polymer ?
#
loop_
_entity_poly.entity_id
_entity_poly.type
_entity_poly.pdbx_seq_one_letter_code
_entity_poly.pdbx_strand_id
1 'polypeptide(L)'
;MQAAASTAMAAHAILSTSPSSCALLSPVSKPVAANHQPPALRSLFHGVNLPLRQSMASLSLAAPSTRKPLTVVAATKKAVAVLKGTSSVEGVVTLTQEDDAGPTTVNVRITGLTPGLHGFHLHEYGDTTNGCISTGPHFNPNGLTHGAPEDEVRHAGDLGNIIANADGVAEATIVDAQIPLSGPNAVVGRAFVVHELEDDLGKGGHELSLSTGNAGGRLACVAAVPKKRTSLSKKRIRKNIWKRKGYWAALKAYSLAKSLYTGRSKSFWCDYTKKE
;
A
#
# COMPACT_ATOMS: atom_id res chain seq x y z
N MET A 1 -60.65 -1.13 -25.27
CA MET A 1 -59.92 -0.82 -26.53
C MET A 1 -58.57 -1.53 -26.47
N GLN A 2 -58.36 -2.41 -27.45
CA GLN A 2 -57.14 -3.20 -27.66
C GLN A 2 -55.98 -2.32 -28.15
N ALA A 3 -54.75 -2.71 -27.82
CA ALA A 3 -53.67 -2.89 -28.81
C ALA A 3 -52.57 -3.77 -28.20
N ALA A 4 -52.18 -4.79 -28.95
CA ALA A 4 -51.09 -5.71 -28.66
C ALA A 4 -49.84 -5.33 -29.45
N ALA A 5 -48.65 -5.65 -28.93
CA ALA A 5 -47.45 -5.92 -29.72
C ALA A 5 -46.51 -6.85 -28.94
N SER A 6 -45.94 -7.81 -29.66
CA SER A 6 -45.22 -8.99 -29.18
C SER A 6 -43.69 -8.88 -29.31
N THR A 7 -42.99 -9.85 -28.71
CA THR A 7 -41.58 -10.32 -28.93
C THR A 7 -40.48 -9.56 -28.15
N ALA A 8 -39.40 -10.16 -27.61
CA ALA A 8 -38.79 -11.48 -27.76
C ALA A 8 -38.02 -11.92 -26.48
N MET A 9 -37.77 -13.23 -26.35
CA MET A 9 -37.02 -13.86 -25.26
C MET A 9 -35.50 -13.71 -25.40
N ALA A 10 -34.79 -13.67 -24.26
CA ALA A 10 -33.42 -14.20 -24.15
C ALA A 10 -33.15 -14.68 -22.71
N ALA A 11 -33.12 -16.00 -22.52
CA ALA A 11 -32.66 -16.65 -21.31
C ALA A 11 -31.16 -16.96 -21.45
N HIS A 12 -30.33 -16.41 -20.56
CA HIS A 12 -28.92 -16.77 -20.47
C HIS A 12 -28.70 -17.76 -19.32
N ALA A 13 -28.43 -19.02 -19.69
CA ALA A 13 -27.90 -20.04 -18.82
C ALA A 13 -26.37 -19.91 -18.75
N ILE A 14 -25.80 -19.89 -17.54
CA ILE A 14 -24.35 -19.89 -17.30
C ILE A 14 -23.92 -21.35 -17.09
N LEU A 15 -23.23 -21.93 -18.08
CA LEU A 15 -22.56 -23.22 -17.95
C LEU A 15 -21.21 -23.03 -17.24
N SER A 16 -21.00 -23.76 -16.15
CA SER A 16 -19.69 -23.90 -15.50
C SER A 16 -18.90 -25.02 -16.17
N THR A 17 -17.65 -24.78 -16.54
CA THR A 17 -16.72 -25.81 -17.04
C THR A 17 -15.52 -25.92 -16.12
N SER A 18 -15.36 -27.10 -15.50
CA SER A 18 -14.15 -27.55 -14.80
C SER A 18 -13.07 -28.04 -15.78
N PRO A 19 -11.78 -27.86 -15.51
CA PRO A 19 -10.72 -28.50 -16.29
C PRO A 19 -10.51 -29.96 -15.84
N SER A 20 -10.70 -30.88 -16.79
CA SER A 20 -10.45 -32.31 -16.64
C SER A 20 -8.96 -32.65 -16.78
N SER A 21 -8.52 -33.53 -15.88
CA SER A 21 -7.23 -34.20 -15.81
C SER A 21 -6.96 -35.06 -17.04
N CYS A 22 -5.75 -34.97 -17.60
CA CYS A 22 -5.28 -35.84 -18.68
C CYS A 22 -4.43 -36.97 -18.09
N ALA A 23 -4.96 -38.19 -18.10
CA ALA A 23 -4.22 -39.41 -17.79
C ALA A 23 -4.25 -40.32 -19.04
N LEU A 24 -3.07 -40.66 -19.56
CA LEU A 24 -2.91 -41.70 -20.59
C LEU A 24 -2.17 -42.87 -19.96
N LEU A 25 -2.89 -43.99 -19.89
CA LEU A 25 -2.41 -45.33 -19.59
C LEU A 25 -1.71 -45.94 -20.82
N SER A 26 -0.70 -46.77 -20.59
CA SER A 26 -0.35 -47.88 -21.48
C SER A 26 0.25 -49.04 -20.67
N PRO A 27 0.12 -50.30 -21.13
CA PRO A 27 0.08 -51.46 -20.25
C PRO A 27 1.35 -52.31 -20.20
N VAL A 28 1.30 -53.20 -19.20
CA VAL A 28 2.18 -54.30 -18.81
C VAL A 28 2.51 -55.27 -19.96
N SER A 29 3.76 -55.79 -20.00
CA SER A 29 4.08 -57.22 -20.23
C SER A 29 5.53 -57.55 -19.84
N LYS A 30 5.70 -58.60 -19.01
CA LYS A 30 6.94 -59.39 -18.75
C LYS A 30 7.12 -60.44 -19.89
N PRO A 31 8.04 -61.46 -19.89
CA PRO A 31 9.08 -61.88 -18.92
C PRO A 31 10.45 -62.40 -19.50
N VAL A 32 11.40 -62.60 -18.57
CA VAL A 32 12.41 -63.71 -18.41
C VAL A 32 13.55 -63.98 -19.43
N ALA A 33 14.77 -63.84 -18.87
CA ALA A 33 16.05 -64.56 -18.99
C ALA A 33 16.76 -64.81 -20.33
N ALA A 34 18.01 -64.33 -20.42
CA ALA A 34 19.15 -65.17 -20.82
C ALA A 34 20.49 -64.56 -20.38
N ASN A 35 21.35 -65.47 -19.97
CA ASN A 35 22.74 -65.37 -19.52
C ASN A 35 23.66 -64.93 -20.67
N HIS A 36 24.50 -63.90 -20.51
CA HIS A 36 25.75 -63.75 -21.27
C HIS A 36 26.73 -62.76 -20.61
N GLN A 37 27.96 -63.23 -20.48
CA GLN A 37 29.11 -62.59 -19.85
C GLN A 37 30.01 -62.01 -20.97
N PRO A 38 30.50 -60.76 -20.87
CA PRO A 38 31.64 -60.33 -21.67
C PRO A 38 32.81 -59.83 -20.80
N PRO A 39 34.00 -59.64 -21.39
CA PRO A 39 35.25 -60.11 -20.81
C PRO A 39 35.96 -59.12 -19.90
N ALA A 40 36.80 -59.67 -19.03
CA ALA A 40 37.75 -58.92 -18.21
C ALA A 40 38.83 -58.26 -19.09
N LEU A 41 38.81 -56.93 -19.18
CA LEU A 41 39.95 -56.14 -19.63
C LEU A 41 40.87 -55.88 -18.43
N ARG A 42 41.98 -56.62 -18.37
CA ARG A 42 43.12 -56.36 -17.49
C ARG A 42 43.88 -55.16 -18.04
N SER A 43 43.77 -54.00 -17.40
CA SER A 43 44.75 -52.93 -17.60
C SER A 43 45.95 -53.16 -16.68
N LEU A 44 47.13 -53.41 -17.25
CA LEU A 44 48.41 -53.30 -16.53
C LEU A 44 48.72 -51.81 -16.37
N PHE A 45 48.46 -51.25 -15.19
CA PHE A 45 49.10 -50.02 -14.75
C PHE A 45 50.20 -50.39 -13.75
N HIS A 46 51.45 -50.05 -14.08
CA HIS A 46 52.56 -50.08 -13.15
C HIS A 46 52.37 -48.96 -12.14
N GLY A 47 51.90 -49.31 -10.93
CA GLY A 47 51.74 -48.37 -9.83
C GLY A 47 53.09 -48.05 -9.20
N VAL A 48 53.48 -46.77 -9.25
CA VAL A 48 54.49 -46.23 -8.33
C VAL A 48 53.79 -45.99 -6.99
N ASN A 49 54.23 -46.69 -5.94
CA ASN A 49 53.72 -46.49 -4.58
C ASN A 49 54.23 -45.14 -4.03
N LEU A 50 53.38 -44.11 -4.03
CA LEU A 50 53.54 -42.97 -3.12
C LEU A 50 52.74 -43.24 -1.84
N PRO A 51 53.32 -43.05 -0.64
CA PRO A 51 52.55 -43.15 0.59
C PRO A 51 51.63 -41.93 0.69
N LEU A 52 50.39 -42.07 0.21
CA LEU A 52 49.35 -41.09 0.46
C LEU A 52 48.93 -41.21 1.92
N ARG A 53 49.42 -40.28 2.74
CA ARG A 53 48.99 -40.08 4.13
C ARG A 53 47.48 -39.88 4.14
N GLN A 54 46.73 -40.89 4.61
CA GLN A 54 45.30 -40.78 4.84
C GLN A 54 45.07 -39.79 5.98
N SER A 55 44.99 -38.50 5.66
CA SER A 55 44.33 -37.56 6.54
C SER A 55 42.84 -37.80 6.38
N MET A 56 42.25 -38.45 7.38
CA MET A 56 40.80 -38.45 7.58
C MET A 56 40.36 -37.00 7.79
N ALA A 57 40.06 -36.30 6.72
CA ALA A 57 39.35 -35.03 6.81
C ALA A 57 37.92 -35.36 7.23
N SER A 58 37.61 -35.13 8.50
CA SER A 58 36.26 -35.23 9.01
C SER A 58 35.37 -34.26 8.23
N LEU A 59 34.38 -34.80 7.50
CA LEU A 59 33.28 -33.99 7.00
C LEU A 59 32.48 -33.54 8.24
N SER A 60 32.76 -32.34 8.71
CA SER A 60 31.91 -31.65 9.66
C SER A 60 30.55 -31.43 9.00
N LEU A 61 29.53 -32.14 9.49
CA LEU A 61 28.13 -31.82 9.19
C LEU A 61 27.92 -30.36 9.61
N ALA A 62 27.79 -29.47 8.64
CA ALA A 62 27.44 -28.08 8.90
C ALA A 62 26.14 -28.06 9.72
N ALA A 63 26.22 -27.50 10.93
CA ALA A 63 25.10 -27.38 11.83
C ALA A 63 23.89 -26.76 11.10
N PRO A 64 22.66 -27.24 11.33
CA PRO A 64 21.48 -26.63 10.75
C PRO A 64 21.46 -25.15 11.12
N SER A 65 21.63 -24.29 10.12
CA SER A 65 21.49 -22.84 10.29
C SER A 65 20.12 -22.57 10.88
N THR A 66 20.10 -22.14 12.13
CA THR A 66 18.88 -21.69 12.80
C THR A 66 18.36 -20.50 12.00
N ARG A 67 17.33 -20.74 11.18
CA ARG A 67 16.68 -19.67 10.43
C ARG A 67 16.10 -18.73 11.47
N LYS A 68 16.62 -17.50 11.54
CA LYS A 68 16.08 -16.46 12.40
C LYS A 68 14.57 -16.38 12.14
N PRO A 69 13.72 -16.42 13.18
CA PRO A 69 12.29 -16.30 13.00
C PRO A 69 12.00 -14.98 12.28
N LEU A 70 11.21 -15.05 11.21
CA LEU A 70 10.76 -13.86 10.48
C LEU A 70 9.67 -13.21 11.32
N THR A 71 10.02 -12.20 12.10
CA THR A 71 9.03 -11.36 12.76
C THR A 71 8.26 -10.57 11.71
N VAL A 72 6.97 -10.89 11.53
CA VAL A 72 6.06 -10.09 10.71
C VAL A 72 5.70 -8.86 11.55
N VAL A 73 6.47 -7.78 11.39
CA VAL A 73 6.12 -6.49 11.99
C VAL A 73 4.88 -5.97 11.25
N ALA A 74 3.78 -5.77 11.99
CA ALA A 74 2.58 -5.15 11.48
C ALA A 74 2.96 -3.80 10.85
N ALA A 75 2.44 -3.61 9.66
CA ALA A 75 3.09 -2.74 8.71
C ALA A 75 2.32 -1.42 8.68
N THR A 76 2.86 -0.34 9.27
CA THR A 76 2.22 1.00 9.37
C THR A 76 1.34 1.35 8.16
N LYS A 77 0.05 1.58 8.42
CA LYS A 77 -0.95 1.97 7.43
C LYS A 77 -0.98 3.49 7.30
N LYS A 78 -1.20 3.97 6.08
CA LYS A 78 -1.24 5.41 5.78
C LYS A 78 -2.36 5.71 4.79
N ALA A 79 -3.07 6.80 5.02
CA ALA A 79 -4.05 7.35 4.09
C ALA A 79 -3.83 8.86 3.94
N VAL A 80 -4.38 9.45 2.88
CA VAL A 80 -4.31 10.88 2.61
C VAL A 80 -5.66 11.35 2.10
N ALA A 81 -6.08 12.54 2.51
CA ALA A 81 -7.22 13.28 1.99
C ALA A 81 -6.70 14.66 1.55
N VAL A 82 -6.98 15.07 0.30
CA VAL A 82 -6.63 16.41 -0.21
C VAL A 82 -7.92 17.21 -0.37
N LEU A 83 -8.22 18.06 0.62
CA LEU A 83 -9.48 18.77 0.71
C LEU A 83 -9.55 19.84 -0.38
N LYS A 84 -10.70 19.92 -1.05
CA LYS A 84 -11.04 21.00 -1.97
C LYS A 84 -12.44 21.52 -1.66
N GLY A 85 -12.55 22.82 -1.43
CA GLY A 85 -13.78 23.51 -1.09
C GLY A 85 -14.36 24.36 -2.22
N THR A 86 -15.41 25.12 -1.88
CA THR A 86 -16.21 25.94 -2.81
C THR A 86 -15.58 27.28 -3.20
N SER A 87 -14.46 27.68 -2.60
CA SER A 87 -13.84 29.00 -2.87
C SER A 87 -12.30 28.92 -2.88
N SER A 88 -11.70 29.01 -1.69
CA SER A 88 -10.25 29.12 -1.45
C SER A 88 -9.76 28.15 -0.38
N VAL A 89 -10.68 27.41 0.25
CA VAL A 89 -10.36 26.44 1.30
C VAL A 89 -9.77 25.20 0.64
N GLU A 90 -8.50 24.96 0.92
CA GLU A 90 -7.79 23.76 0.49
C GLU A 90 -6.95 23.21 1.64
N GLY A 91 -6.68 21.92 1.61
CA GLY A 91 -5.89 21.33 2.66
C GLY A 91 -5.46 19.91 2.39
N VAL A 92 -4.59 19.39 3.26
CA VAL A 92 -4.15 18.01 3.22
C VAL A 92 -4.27 17.42 4.62
N VAL A 93 -4.93 16.28 4.69
CA VAL A 93 -5.03 15.45 5.88
C VAL A 93 -4.22 14.18 5.63
N THR A 94 -3.25 13.90 6.48
CA THR A 94 -2.45 12.67 6.42
C THR A 94 -2.75 11.81 7.64
N LEU A 95 -3.14 10.57 7.38
CA LEU A 95 -3.44 9.60 8.42
C LEU A 95 -2.33 8.56 8.53
N THR A 96 -2.00 8.20 9.77
CA THR A 96 -1.05 7.13 10.07
C THR A 96 -1.56 6.27 11.22
N GLN A 97 -1.50 4.96 11.04
CA GLN A 97 -1.83 3.99 12.07
C GLN A 97 -0.71 2.96 12.10
N GLU A 98 -0.04 2.80 13.25
CA GLU A 98 1.12 1.92 13.37
C GLU A 98 0.71 0.45 13.35
N ASP A 99 -0.27 0.12 14.18
CA ASP A 99 -0.83 -1.21 14.36
C ASP A 99 -2.35 -1.21 14.16
N ASP A 100 -2.92 -2.36 13.80
CA ASP A 100 -4.34 -2.49 13.46
C ASP A 100 -5.28 -2.19 14.64
N ALA A 101 -4.79 -2.39 15.86
CA ALA A 101 -5.48 -2.08 17.12
C ALA A 101 -5.06 -0.74 17.74
N GLY A 102 -4.07 -0.05 17.15
CA GLY A 102 -3.59 1.23 17.65
C GLY A 102 -4.46 2.41 17.20
N PRO A 103 -4.33 3.58 17.85
CA PRO A 103 -5.05 4.77 17.42
C PRO A 103 -4.55 5.27 16.07
N THR A 104 -5.41 5.98 15.35
CA THR A 104 -5.07 6.69 14.12
C THR A 104 -4.63 8.10 14.45
N THR A 105 -3.43 8.48 14.02
CA THR A 105 -2.97 9.88 14.06
C THR A 105 -3.40 10.59 12.78
N VAL A 106 -4.06 11.72 12.92
CA VAL A 106 -4.57 12.59 11.85
C VAL A 106 -3.78 13.90 11.89
N ASN A 107 -2.96 14.13 10.87
CA ASN A 107 -2.23 15.39 10.70
C ASN A 107 -2.99 16.25 9.68
N VAL A 108 -3.45 17.42 10.11
CA VAL A 108 -4.30 18.32 9.34
C VAL A 108 -3.52 19.59 9.03
N ARG A 109 -3.56 20.02 7.77
CA ARG A 109 -3.14 21.35 7.35
C ARG A 109 -4.13 21.91 6.34
N ILE A 110 -4.87 22.95 6.71
CA ILE A 110 -5.90 23.59 5.88
C ILE A 110 -5.61 25.08 5.81
N THR A 111 -5.82 25.69 4.66
CA THR A 111 -5.60 27.11 4.40
C THR A 111 -6.85 27.74 3.80
N GLY A 112 -6.98 29.07 3.93
CA GLY A 112 -8.10 29.83 3.38
C GLY A 112 -9.36 29.83 4.25
N LEU A 113 -9.22 29.43 5.53
CA LEU A 113 -10.29 29.49 6.54
C LEU A 113 -10.41 30.91 7.11
N THR A 114 -11.56 31.20 7.73
CA THR A 114 -11.67 32.38 8.61
C THR A 114 -10.87 32.14 9.89
N PRO A 115 -10.28 33.16 10.53
CA PRO A 115 -9.63 32.96 11.83
C PRO A 115 -10.62 32.47 12.89
N GLY A 116 -10.23 31.48 13.70
CA GLY A 116 -11.08 30.93 14.76
C GLY A 116 -11.22 29.41 14.74
N LEU A 117 -12.20 28.91 15.48
CA LEU A 117 -12.52 27.48 15.59
C LEU A 117 -13.41 27.05 14.42
N HIS A 118 -13.09 25.87 13.89
CA HIS A 118 -13.85 25.22 12.83
C HIS A 118 -14.08 23.75 13.19
N GLY A 119 -15.34 23.31 13.13
CA GLY A 119 -15.68 21.90 13.30
C GLY A 119 -15.01 21.02 12.23
N PHE A 120 -14.51 19.87 12.64
CA PHE A 120 -13.78 18.96 11.77
C PHE A 120 -14.25 17.52 11.98
N HIS A 121 -14.87 16.95 10.96
CA HIS A 121 -15.56 15.68 11.08
C HIS A 121 -15.20 14.72 9.96
N LEU A 122 -15.26 13.43 10.26
CA LEU A 122 -15.35 12.37 9.25
C LEU A 122 -16.82 12.10 8.95
N HIS A 123 -17.22 12.26 7.70
CA HIS A 123 -18.55 11.97 7.19
C HIS A 123 -18.65 10.55 6.64
N GLU A 124 -19.87 10.02 6.62
CA GLU A 124 -20.13 8.62 6.28
C GLU A 124 -19.67 8.26 4.87
N TYR A 125 -19.93 9.11 3.88
CA TYR A 125 -19.67 8.83 2.47
C TYR A 125 -18.51 9.66 1.94
N GLY A 126 -17.67 9.02 1.11
CA GLY A 126 -16.66 9.69 0.29
C GLY A 126 -17.22 10.30 -1.01
N ASP A 127 -18.54 10.47 -1.10
CA ASP A 127 -19.19 10.98 -2.30
C ASP A 127 -19.12 12.50 -2.35
N THR A 128 -18.47 13.02 -3.39
CA THR A 128 -18.30 14.45 -3.65
C THR A 128 -18.97 14.91 -4.96
N THR A 129 -19.87 14.08 -5.52
CA THR A 129 -20.58 14.36 -6.77
C THR A 129 -21.46 15.61 -6.68
N ASN A 130 -22.02 15.90 -5.50
CA ASN A 130 -22.75 17.14 -5.22
C ASN A 130 -22.02 18.00 -4.18
N GLY A 131 -20.70 18.14 -4.36
CA GLY A 131 -19.83 18.82 -3.41
C GLY A 131 -19.84 18.14 -2.05
N CYS A 132 -19.76 18.92 -0.98
CA CYS A 132 -19.72 18.37 0.37
C CYS A 132 -21.08 17.95 0.92
N ILE A 133 -22.17 18.20 0.20
CA ILE A 133 -23.52 17.79 0.62
C ILE A 133 -23.67 16.27 0.48
N SER A 134 -23.12 15.68 -0.58
CA SER A 134 -23.22 14.23 -0.85
C SER A 134 -22.41 13.36 0.12
N THR A 135 -21.58 13.93 1.00
CA THR A 135 -20.82 13.15 1.99
C THR A 135 -21.70 12.56 3.10
N GLY A 136 -22.97 12.95 3.19
CA GLY A 136 -23.91 12.41 4.19
C GLY A 136 -23.70 12.99 5.60
N PRO A 137 -24.19 12.33 6.67
CA PRO A 137 -24.00 12.75 8.06
C PRO A 137 -22.59 12.40 8.57
N HIS A 138 -22.32 12.70 9.84
CA HIS A 138 -21.09 12.25 10.52
C HIS A 138 -21.04 10.72 10.51
N PHE A 139 -19.83 10.17 10.42
CA PHE A 139 -19.63 8.73 10.48
C PHE A 139 -19.99 8.19 11.87
N ASN A 140 -21.12 7.51 11.97
CA ASN A 140 -21.69 7.02 13.22
C ASN A 140 -22.07 5.54 13.15
N PRO A 141 -21.10 4.61 13.15
CA PRO A 141 -21.39 3.18 13.06
C PRO A 141 -22.11 2.63 14.29
N ASN A 142 -22.07 3.35 15.42
CA ASN A 142 -22.61 2.92 16.71
C ASN A 142 -23.97 3.55 17.04
N GLY A 143 -24.48 4.46 16.20
CA GLY A 143 -25.77 5.13 16.42
C GLY A 143 -25.82 6.01 17.67
N LEU A 144 -24.68 6.60 18.08
CA LEU A 144 -24.58 7.47 19.26
C LEU A 144 -24.97 8.91 18.91
N THR A 145 -25.17 9.76 19.92
CA THR A 145 -25.30 11.21 19.71
C THR A 145 -23.93 11.84 19.45
N HIS A 146 -23.92 13.02 18.84
CA HIS A 146 -22.71 13.82 18.66
C HIS A 146 -22.09 14.23 20.02
N GLY A 147 -20.76 14.36 20.06
CA GLY A 147 -20.02 14.78 21.26
C GLY A 147 -18.57 15.16 20.97
N ALA A 148 -17.82 15.54 22.02
CA ALA A 148 -16.41 15.86 21.89
C ALA A 148 -15.55 14.60 21.63
N PRO A 149 -14.35 14.71 21.03
CA PRO A 149 -13.47 13.55 20.77
C PRO A 149 -13.13 12.71 22.01
N GLU A 150 -13.06 13.36 23.18
CA GLU A 150 -12.81 12.78 24.49
C GLU A 150 -14.04 12.14 25.14
N ASP A 151 -15.25 12.44 24.65
CA ASP A 151 -16.49 11.89 25.22
C ASP A 151 -16.67 10.42 24.82
N GLU A 152 -17.19 9.60 25.74
CA GLU A 152 -17.52 8.20 25.45
C GLU A 152 -18.71 8.09 24.47
N VAL A 153 -19.67 9.01 24.62
CA VAL A 153 -20.85 9.12 23.76
C VAL A 153 -20.58 10.19 22.72
N ARG A 154 -20.20 9.74 21.53
CA ARG A 154 -19.94 10.57 20.35
C ARG A 154 -20.11 9.77 19.08
N HIS A 155 -20.22 10.43 17.94
CA HIS A 155 -19.98 9.75 16.67
C HIS A 155 -18.50 9.36 16.55
N ALA A 156 -18.23 8.23 15.88
CA ALA A 156 -16.85 7.84 15.59
C ALA A 156 -16.12 8.91 14.77
N GLY A 157 -16.84 9.61 13.88
CA GLY A 157 -16.32 10.69 13.05
C GLY A 157 -16.19 12.05 13.72
N ASP A 158 -16.57 12.22 14.99
CA ASP A 158 -16.42 13.49 15.70
C ASP A 158 -14.96 13.70 16.12
N LEU A 159 -14.26 14.65 15.48
CA LEU A 159 -12.85 14.98 15.76
C LEU A 159 -12.68 16.38 16.38
N GLY A 160 -13.80 17.03 16.73
CA GLY A 160 -13.86 18.31 17.42
C GLY A 160 -13.45 19.47 16.52
N ASN A 161 -12.75 20.44 17.10
CA ASN A 161 -12.38 21.67 16.41
C ASN A 161 -10.91 21.71 15.97
N ILE A 162 -10.66 22.33 14.82
CA ILE A 162 -9.34 22.84 14.43
C ILE A 162 -9.32 24.36 14.52
N ILE A 163 -8.16 24.94 14.80
CA ILE A 163 -8.01 26.40 14.99
C ILE A 163 -7.27 26.98 13.80
N ALA A 164 -7.91 27.88 13.07
CA ALA A 164 -7.30 28.69 12.04
C ALA A 164 -6.71 29.97 12.66
N ASN A 165 -5.45 30.27 12.32
CA ASN A 165 -4.76 31.47 12.76
C ASN A 165 -5.24 32.73 11.97
N ALA A 166 -4.64 33.88 12.26
CA ALA A 166 -4.98 35.16 11.59
C ALA A 166 -4.76 35.13 10.06
N ASP A 167 -3.89 34.25 9.56
CA ASP A 167 -3.64 34.06 8.13
C ASP A 167 -4.62 33.05 7.48
N GLY A 168 -5.59 32.54 8.25
CA GLY A 168 -6.55 31.54 7.79
C GLY A 168 -5.95 30.14 7.61
N VAL A 169 -4.88 29.84 8.35
CA VAL A 169 -4.17 28.55 8.32
C VAL A 169 -4.45 27.78 9.60
N ALA A 170 -4.96 26.56 9.47
CA ALA A 170 -5.15 25.61 10.56
C ALA A 170 -4.18 24.44 10.44
N GLU A 171 -3.35 24.22 11.46
CA GLU A 171 -2.47 23.07 11.60
C GLU A 171 -2.79 22.33 12.90
N ALA A 172 -3.15 21.05 12.80
CA ALA A 172 -3.57 20.25 13.96
C ALA A 172 -3.05 18.81 13.86
N THR A 173 -2.79 18.21 15.01
CA THR A 173 -2.51 16.77 15.14
C THR A 173 -3.53 16.19 16.10
N ILE A 174 -4.37 15.29 15.60
CA ILE A 174 -5.43 14.62 16.36
C ILE A 174 -5.07 13.13 16.46
N VAL A 175 -5.30 12.52 17.61
CA VAL A 175 -5.10 11.08 17.82
C VAL A 175 -6.42 10.48 18.26
N ASP A 176 -6.96 9.56 17.47
CA ASP A 176 -8.30 9.03 17.68
C ASP A 176 -8.34 7.50 17.52
N ALA A 177 -9.03 6.82 18.44
CA ALA A 177 -9.11 5.36 18.49
C ALA A 177 -10.36 4.76 17.80
N GLN A 178 -11.34 5.58 17.42
CA GLN A 178 -12.61 5.14 16.81
C GLN A 178 -12.59 5.16 15.28
N ILE A 179 -11.52 5.69 14.67
CA ILE A 179 -11.36 5.84 13.21
C ILE A 179 -10.20 5.01 12.63
N PRO A 180 -10.31 3.66 12.58
CA PRO A 180 -9.22 2.79 12.09
C PRO A 180 -8.99 2.94 10.57
N LEU A 181 -7.78 2.61 10.10
CA LEU A 181 -7.45 2.63 8.66
C LEU A 181 -7.83 1.33 7.93
N SER A 182 -8.44 0.37 8.61
CA SER A 182 -8.86 -0.92 8.05
C SER A 182 -9.99 -1.56 8.85
N GLY A 183 -10.59 -2.62 8.29
CA GLY A 183 -11.73 -3.30 8.89
C GLY A 183 -13.06 -2.71 8.42
N PRO A 184 -14.19 -3.13 9.02
CA PRO A 184 -15.52 -2.70 8.59
C PRO A 184 -15.77 -1.20 8.80
N ASN A 185 -15.16 -0.63 9.85
CA ASN A 185 -15.28 0.79 10.20
C ASN A 185 -14.11 1.63 9.65
N ALA A 186 -13.44 1.18 8.59
CA ALA A 186 -12.31 1.89 8.02
C ALA A 186 -12.70 3.29 7.53
N VAL A 187 -11.83 4.27 7.79
CA VAL A 187 -11.98 5.64 7.25
C VAL A 187 -11.71 5.75 5.76
N VAL A 188 -11.01 4.78 5.19
CA VAL A 188 -10.65 4.79 3.78
C VAL A 188 -11.93 4.73 2.94
N GLY A 189 -12.09 5.69 2.03
CA GLY A 189 -13.31 5.86 1.23
C GLY A 189 -14.38 6.73 1.87
N ARG A 190 -14.17 7.22 3.10
CA ARG A 190 -15.03 8.20 3.79
C ARG A 190 -14.46 9.61 3.67
N ALA A 191 -15.28 10.64 3.84
CA ALA A 191 -14.85 12.01 3.62
C ALA A 191 -14.48 12.75 4.90
N PHE A 192 -13.33 13.42 4.93
CA PHE A 192 -13.09 14.49 5.91
C PHE A 192 -13.81 15.75 5.46
N VAL A 193 -14.41 16.47 6.40
CA VAL A 193 -15.13 17.72 6.18
C VAL A 193 -14.68 18.74 7.21
N VAL A 194 -14.32 19.94 6.74
CA VAL A 194 -14.13 21.11 7.60
C VAL A 194 -15.36 22.01 7.48
N HIS A 195 -15.87 22.45 8.62
CA HIS A 195 -17.07 23.24 8.74
C HIS A 195 -16.80 24.74 8.83
N GLU A 196 -17.86 25.52 8.65
CA GLU A 196 -17.82 26.97 8.65
C GLU A 196 -17.67 27.56 10.05
N LEU A 197 -18.33 26.97 11.04
CA LEU A 197 -18.38 27.47 12.41
C LEU A 197 -17.71 26.48 13.38
N GLU A 198 -17.57 26.94 14.62
CA GLU A 198 -17.19 26.12 15.77
C GLU A 198 -18.20 24.99 15.98
N ASP A 199 -17.67 23.80 16.22
CA ASP A 199 -18.40 22.67 16.77
C ASP A 199 -18.59 22.87 18.29
N ASP A 200 -19.83 22.94 18.74
CA ASP A 200 -20.22 23.09 20.14
C ASP A 200 -20.06 21.82 20.99
N LEU A 201 -19.59 20.73 20.37
CA LEU A 201 -19.27 19.44 20.99
C LEU A 201 -20.48 18.76 21.65
N GLY A 202 -21.69 19.05 21.16
CA GLY A 202 -22.95 18.57 21.73
C GLY A 202 -23.38 19.34 22.98
N LYS A 203 -22.69 20.43 23.34
CA LYS A 203 -22.86 21.16 24.60
C LYS A 203 -23.51 22.53 24.42
N GLY A 204 -23.91 22.90 23.21
CA GLY A 204 -24.51 24.20 22.88
C GLY A 204 -25.99 24.37 23.24
N GLY A 205 -26.70 23.31 23.61
CA GLY A 205 -28.12 23.37 23.99
C GLY A 205 -29.10 23.63 22.83
N HIS A 206 -28.62 23.60 21.58
CA HIS A 206 -29.45 23.68 20.37
C HIS A 206 -29.86 22.28 19.88
N GLU A 207 -30.93 22.16 19.10
CA GLU A 207 -31.37 20.86 18.57
C GLU A 207 -30.28 20.19 17.70
N LEU A 208 -29.50 21.02 16.99
CA LEU A 208 -28.42 20.57 16.11
C LEU A 208 -27.13 20.25 16.87
N SER A 209 -27.00 20.62 18.15
CA SER A 209 -25.83 20.32 18.97
C SER A 209 -25.62 18.80 19.05
N LEU A 210 -26.67 18.03 19.38
CA LEU A 210 -26.59 16.58 19.52
C LEU A 210 -26.45 15.80 18.19
N SER A 211 -26.47 16.48 17.05
CA SER A 211 -26.34 15.84 15.72
C SER A 211 -25.12 16.31 14.92
N THR A 212 -24.80 17.59 14.94
CA THR A 212 -23.77 18.18 14.07
C THR A 212 -22.85 19.15 14.81
N GLY A 213 -23.03 19.30 16.13
CA GLY A 213 -22.29 20.30 16.90
C GLY A 213 -22.62 21.73 16.52
N ASN A 214 -23.74 21.95 15.81
CA ASN A 214 -24.12 23.25 15.26
C ASN A 214 -23.01 23.94 14.41
N ALA A 215 -22.13 23.16 13.77
CA ALA A 215 -20.94 23.66 13.08
C ALA A 215 -21.22 24.40 11.74
N GLY A 216 -22.47 24.58 11.35
CA GLY A 216 -22.84 25.34 10.15
C GLY A 216 -22.46 24.66 8.82
N GLY A 217 -22.13 25.48 7.82
CA GLY A 217 -21.85 25.03 6.44
C GLY A 217 -20.64 24.10 6.32
N ARG A 218 -20.53 23.40 5.18
CA ARG A 218 -19.40 22.51 4.85
C ARG A 218 -18.47 23.21 3.86
N LEU A 219 -17.30 23.65 4.31
CA LEU A 219 -16.40 24.49 3.52
C LEU A 219 -15.58 23.69 2.50
N ALA A 220 -15.01 22.57 2.92
CA ALA A 220 -14.22 21.69 2.07
C ALA A 220 -14.31 20.24 2.52
N CYS A 221 -14.19 19.33 1.56
CA CYS A 221 -14.29 17.91 1.83
C CYS A 221 -13.54 17.07 0.81
N VAL A 222 -13.20 15.85 1.19
CA VAL A 222 -12.65 14.85 0.27
C VAL A 222 -12.63 13.46 0.91
N ALA A 223 -12.80 12.43 0.09
CA ALA A 223 -12.57 11.05 0.51
C ALA A 223 -11.10 10.79 0.90
N ALA A 224 -10.89 10.09 2.01
CA ALA A 224 -9.59 9.57 2.40
C ALA A 224 -9.22 8.39 1.51
N VAL A 225 -8.07 8.46 0.86
CA VAL A 225 -7.57 7.42 -0.05
C VAL A 225 -6.33 6.73 0.52
N PRO A 226 -6.11 5.42 0.26
CA PRO A 226 -4.91 4.74 0.70
C PRO A 226 -3.67 5.41 0.12
N LYS A 227 -2.69 5.71 0.97
CA LYS A 227 -1.38 6.16 0.49
C LYS A 227 -0.65 4.95 -0.08
N LYS A 228 -0.49 4.90 -1.40
CA LYS A 228 0.17 3.79 -2.09
C LYS A 228 1.54 3.48 -1.47
N ARG A 229 1.64 2.33 -0.81
CA ARG A 229 2.88 1.85 -0.21
C ARG A 229 3.81 1.31 -1.30
N THR A 230 4.87 2.04 -1.66
CA THR A 230 5.98 1.39 -2.37
C THR A 230 6.75 0.58 -1.35
N SER A 231 6.84 -0.75 -1.53
CA SER A 231 7.67 -1.57 -0.64
C SER A 231 9.10 -1.02 -0.61
N LEU A 232 9.77 -1.12 0.55
CA LEU A 232 11.16 -0.68 0.67
C LEU A 232 12.05 -1.33 -0.40
N SER A 233 11.77 -2.59 -0.75
CA SER A 233 12.41 -3.29 -1.87
C SER A 233 12.14 -2.60 -3.22
N LYS A 234 10.88 -2.30 -3.57
CA LYS A 234 10.55 -1.54 -4.80
C LYS A 234 11.20 -0.15 -4.81
N LYS A 235 11.29 0.53 -3.68
CA LYS A 235 11.99 1.82 -3.54
C LYS A 235 13.50 1.67 -3.77
N ARG A 236 14.14 0.64 -3.18
CA ARG A 236 15.55 0.32 -3.39
C ARG A 236 15.85 -0.06 -4.85
N ILE A 237 15.01 -0.88 -5.47
CA ILE A 237 15.14 -1.25 -6.90
C ILE A 237 15.12 -0.01 -7.78
N ARG A 238 14.13 0.89 -7.61
CA ARG A 238 14.06 2.14 -8.39
C ARG A 238 15.30 3.02 -8.18
N LYS A 239 15.78 3.16 -6.93
CA LYS A 239 17.00 3.91 -6.60
C LYS A 239 18.23 3.31 -7.28
N ASN A 240 18.38 1.99 -7.26
CA ASN A 240 19.49 1.31 -7.92
C ASN A 240 19.44 1.49 -9.44
N ILE A 241 18.25 1.39 -10.07
CA ILE A 241 18.08 1.64 -11.50
C ILE A 241 18.50 3.07 -11.85
N TRP A 242 18.04 4.07 -11.08
CA TRP A 242 18.38 5.48 -11.31
C TRP A 242 19.89 5.74 -11.17
N LYS A 243 20.52 5.23 -10.11
CA LYS A 243 21.98 5.32 -9.92
C LYS A 243 22.74 4.66 -11.07
N ARG A 244 22.29 3.49 -11.54
CA ARG A 244 22.92 2.77 -12.65
C ARG A 244 22.82 3.54 -13.96
N LYS A 245 21.69 4.23 -14.22
CA LYS A 245 21.54 5.13 -15.37
C LYS A 245 22.55 6.29 -15.31
N GLY A 246 22.70 6.93 -14.14
CA GLY A 246 23.69 7.99 -13.95
C GLY A 246 25.13 7.53 -14.17
N TYR A 247 25.48 6.35 -13.64
CA TYR A 247 26.81 5.74 -13.84
C TYR A 247 27.13 5.50 -15.32
N TRP A 248 26.19 4.92 -16.08
CA TRP A 248 26.38 4.68 -17.51
C TRP A 248 26.49 5.97 -18.32
N ALA A 249 25.74 7.01 -17.97
CA ALA A 249 25.86 8.32 -18.61
C ALA A 249 27.24 8.94 -18.37
N ALA A 250 27.75 8.87 -17.14
CA ALA A 250 29.08 9.35 -16.79
C ALA A 250 30.19 8.59 -17.53
N LEU A 251 30.12 7.26 -17.60
CA LEU A 251 31.09 6.45 -18.35
C LEU A 251 31.10 6.79 -19.85
N LYS A 252 29.92 6.98 -20.47
CA LYS A 252 29.83 7.38 -21.87
C LYS A 252 30.45 8.76 -22.10
N ALA A 253 30.16 9.74 -21.22
CA ALA A 253 30.75 11.07 -21.30
C ALA A 253 32.28 11.04 -21.12
N TYR A 254 32.78 10.25 -20.17
CA TYR A 254 34.21 10.08 -19.94
C TYR A 254 34.92 9.42 -21.14
N SER A 255 34.33 8.35 -21.70
CA SER A 255 34.86 7.68 -22.89
C SER A 255 34.90 8.63 -24.10
N LEU A 256 33.85 9.43 -24.30
CA LEU A 256 33.80 10.47 -25.32
C LEU A 256 34.91 11.53 -25.11
N ALA A 257 35.06 12.03 -23.89
CA ALA A 257 36.09 13.01 -23.56
C ALA A 257 37.52 12.49 -23.81
N LYS A 258 37.81 11.22 -23.44
CA LYS A 258 39.08 10.56 -23.77
C LYS A 258 39.31 10.42 -25.27
N SER A 259 38.28 10.08 -26.04
CA SER A 259 38.37 9.97 -27.50
C SER A 259 38.71 11.31 -28.16
N LEU A 260 38.07 12.40 -27.72
CA LEU A 260 38.38 13.76 -28.17
C LEU A 260 39.81 14.17 -27.80
N TYR A 261 40.23 13.93 -26.55
CA TYR A 261 41.57 14.28 -26.07
C TYR A 261 42.69 13.55 -26.82
N THR A 262 42.46 12.30 -27.23
CA THR A 262 43.47 11.47 -27.92
C THR A 262 43.44 11.58 -29.44
N GLY A 263 42.55 12.41 -30.02
CA GLY A 263 42.45 12.63 -31.46
C GLY A 263 41.98 11.41 -32.27
N ARG A 264 41.52 10.33 -31.61
CA ARG A 264 41.03 9.11 -32.27
C ARG A 264 39.51 9.11 -32.30
N SER A 265 38.92 9.56 -33.41
CA SER A 265 37.47 9.72 -33.58
C SER A 265 36.68 8.43 -33.85
N LYS A 266 37.34 7.26 -33.95
CA LYS A 266 36.72 5.98 -34.35
C LYS A 266 36.87 4.79 -33.39
N SER A 267 37.42 4.98 -32.18
CA SER A 267 37.63 3.86 -31.23
C SER A 267 37.10 4.19 -29.83
N PHE A 268 36.11 3.43 -29.37
CA PHE A 268 35.65 3.47 -27.97
C PHE A 268 36.60 2.67 -27.09
N TRP A 269 37.21 3.31 -26.10
CA TRP A 269 37.95 2.61 -25.03
C TRP A 269 36.94 2.05 -24.02
N CYS A 270 36.90 0.73 -23.88
CA CYS A 270 36.10 0.03 -22.89
C CYS A 270 37.06 -0.70 -21.94
N ASP A 271 37.42 -0.06 -20.83
CA ASP A 271 38.18 -0.70 -19.76
C ASP A 271 37.25 -1.65 -19.00
N TYR A 272 37.28 -2.94 -19.37
CA TYR A 272 36.72 -4.00 -18.54
C TYR A 272 37.70 -4.31 -17.40
N THR A 273 37.58 -3.59 -16.29
CA THR A 273 38.19 -4.07 -15.04
C THR A 273 37.39 -5.26 -14.53
N LYS A 274 37.88 -6.49 -14.76
CA LYS A 274 37.47 -7.67 -13.99
C LYS A 274 37.77 -7.36 -12.51
N LYS A 275 36.75 -7.33 -11.68
CA LYS A 275 36.94 -7.46 -10.22
C LYS A 275 37.15 -8.95 -9.94
N GLU A 276 38.36 -9.30 -9.52
CA GLU A 276 38.65 -10.54 -8.79
C GLU A 276 38.01 -10.50 -7.39
#